data_AF-A0A353F8V5-F1
#
_entry.id   AF-A0A353F8V5-F1
#
_cell.length_a   1.000
_cell.length_b   1.000
_cell.length_c   1.000
_cell.angle_alpha   90.00
_cell.angle_beta   90.00
_cell.angle_gamma   90.00
#
_symmetry.space_group_name_H-M   'P 1'
#
loop_
_entity.id
_entity.type
_entity.pdbx_description
1 polymer ?
#
loop_
_entity_poly.entity_id
_entity_poly.type
_entity_poly.pdbx_seq_one_letter_code
_entity_poly.pdbx_strand_id
1 'polypeptide(L)' 'PHEVKTIITRAGENSKFIFTGDVRQIDTPYLDEQSNGLSYLIDKIKGNPLFAHVTLEKGERSELANLANELL' A
#
# COMPACT_ATOMS: atom_id res chain seq x y z
N PRO A 1 10.71 -6.76 -3.44
CA PRO A 1 10.55 -5.38 -3.94
C PRO A 1 11.80 -4.50 -3.70
N HIS A 2 12.65 -4.36 -4.72
CA HIS A 2 13.91 -3.61 -4.64
C HIS A 2 13.70 -2.07 -4.59
N GLU A 3 12.63 -1.58 -5.21
CA GLU A 3 12.34 -0.15 -5.35
C GLU A 3 12.05 0.53 -4.01
N VAL A 4 11.18 -0.07 -3.20
CA VAL A 4 10.82 0.44 -1.86
C VAL A 4 12.05 0.56 -0.96
N LYS A 5 12.91 -0.47 -0.95
CA LYS A 5 14.17 -0.45 -0.21
C LYS A 5 15.08 0.68 -0.68
N THR A 6 15.20 0.86 -2.00
CA THR A 6 16.06 1.89 -2.59
C THR A 6 15.63 3.29 -2.15
N ILE A 7 14.33 3.58 -2.15
CA ILE A 7 13.79 4.89 -1.74
C ILE A 7 14.05 5.14 -0.24
N ILE A 8 13.74 4.17 0.62
CA ILE A 8 13.90 4.32 2.08
C ILE A 8 15.38 4.51 2.45
N THR A 9 16.31 3.79 1.80
CA THR A 9 17.75 3.92 2.10
C THR A 9 18.35 5.28 1.70
N ARG A 10 17.62 6.09 0.94
CA ARG A 10 18.02 7.45 0.54
C ARG A 10 17.32 8.55 1.35
N ALA A 11 16.57 8.18 2.39
CA ALA A 11 15.91 9.12 3.29
C ALA A 11 16.93 10.04 3.97
N GLY A 12 16.71 11.36 3.89
CA GLY A 12 17.44 12.34 4.69
C GLY A 12 16.86 12.46 6.10
N GLU A 13 17.55 13.15 7.00
CA GLU A 13 17.02 13.47 8.33
C GLU A 13 15.68 14.21 8.23
N ASN A 14 14.80 13.98 9.22
CA ASN A 14 13.43 14.54 9.27
C ASN A 14 12.53 14.21 8.07
N SER A 15 12.87 13.18 7.29
CA SER A 15 12.00 12.69 6.21
C SER A 15 10.92 11.76 6.75
N LYS A 16 9.71 11.86 6.20
CA LYS A 16 8.61 10.92 6.43
C LYS A 16 8.15 10.35 5.09
N PHE A 17 8.05 9.03 5.01
CA PHE A 17 7.51 8.34 3.86
C PHE A 17 6.12 7.82 4.21
N ILE A 18 5.16 8.07 3.33
CA ILE A 18 3.80 7.55 3.42
C ILE A 18 3.56 6.72 2.16
N PHE A 19 3.45 5.42 2.33
CA PHE A 19 3.11 4.50 1.26
C PHE A 19 1.62 4.20 1.32
N THR A 20 0.94 4.36 0.19
CA THR A 20 -0.51 4.15 0.06
C THR A 20 -0.80 3.28 -1.15
N GLY A 21 -1.80 2.43 -1.06
CA GLY A 21 -2.23 1.59 -2.17
C GLY A 21 -3.20 0.51 -1.69
N ASP A 22 -3.81 -0.18 -2.65
CA ASP A 22 -4.65 -1.34 -2.39
C ASP A 22 -3.83 -2.61 -2.60
N VAL A 23 -3.63 -3.39 -1.54
CA VAL A 23 -2.90 -4.66 -1.60
C VAL A 23 -3.63 -5.72 -2.43
N ARG A 24 -4.94 -5.54 -2.66
CA ARG A 24 -5.80 -6.46 -3.42
C ARG A 24 -5.87 -6.10 -4.90
N GLN A 25 -5.43 -4.91 -5.29
CA GLN A 25 -5.39 -4.51 -6.70
C GLN A 25 -4.10 -5.01 -7.34
N ILE A 26 -4.16 -6.22 -7.91
CA ILE A 26 -3.03 -6.89 -8.56
C ILE A 26 -3.27 -6.87 -10.07
N ASP A 27 -2.76 -5.82 -10.71
CA ASP A 27 -2.91 -5.64 -12.16
C ASP A 27 -1.81 -6.36 -12.97
N THR A 28 -0.84 -7.00 -12.30
CA THR A 28 0.32 -7.63 -12.95
C THR A 28 0.36 -9.13 -12.70
N PRO A 29 0.46 -9.99 -13.74
CA PRO A 29 0.42 -11.46 -13.61
C PRO A 29 1.61 -12.07 -12.83
N TYR A 30 2.59 -11.26 -12.43
CA TYR A 30 3.80 -11.68 -11.71
C TYR A 30 3.86 -11.17 -10.26
N LEU A 31 2.81 -10.46 -9.80
CA LEU A 31 2.67 -10.00 -8.43
C LEU A 31 1.54 -10.80 -7.77
N ASP A 32 1.75 -11.23 -6.53
CA ASP A 32 0.73 -11.83 -5.69
C ASP A 32 0.50 -10.94 -4.44
N GLU A 33 -0.58 -11.17 -3.69
CA GLU A 33 -0.93 -10.36 -2.50
C GLU A 33 0.17 -10.35 -1.42
N GLN A 34 1.05 -11.35 -1.42
CA GLN A 34 2.18 -11.50 -0.50
C GLN A 34 3.50 -10.95 -1.07
N SER A 35 3.62 -10.79 -2.39
CA SER A 35 4.82 -10.31 -3.07
C SER A 35 4.75 -8.86 -3.54
N ASN A 36 3.62 -8.18 -3.34
CA ASN A 36 3.52 -6.74 -3.57
C ASN A 36 4.42 -5.94 -2.61
N GLY A 37 4.83 -4.74 -3.05
CA GLY A 37 5.78 -3.89 -2.33
C GLY A 37 5.29 -3.45 -0.94
N LEU A 38 3.97 -3.33 -0.75
CA LEU A 38 3.33 -2.87 0.48
C LEU A 38 3.26 -3.99 1.53
N SER A 39 2.74 -5.16 1.16
CA SER A 39 2.64 -6.34 2.03
C SER A 39 4.03 -6.76 2.54
N TYR A 40 5.04 -6.78 1.65
CA TYR A 40 6.42 -7.09 2.03
C TYR A 40 7.01 -6.06 3.01
N LEU A 41 6.76 -4.77 2.78
CA LEU A 41 7.20 -3.70 3.68
C LEU A 41 6.55 -3.85 5.06
N ILE A 42 5.24 -4.02 5.11
CA ILE A 42 4.49 -4.17 6.36
C ILE A 42 5.02 -5.37 7.15
N ASP A 43 5.17 -6.54 6.52
CA ASP A 43 5.64 -7.74 7.21
C ASP A 43 7.06 -7.60 7.78
N LYS A 44 7.96 -6.93 7.04
CA LYS A 44 9.37 -6.76 7.45
C LYS A 44 9.60 -5.70 8.52
N ILE A 45 8.76 -4.67 8.58
CA ILE A 45 9.00 -3.49 9.43
C ILE A 45 7.96 -3.38 10.56
N LYS A 46 6.95 -4.26 10.60
CA LYS A 46 6.00 -4.34 11.73
C LYS A 46 6.72 -4.45 13.07
N GLY A 47 6.24 -3.68 14.05
CA GLY A 47 6.81 -3.62 15.39
C GLY A 47 8.02 -2.68 15.56
N ASN A 48 8.53 -2.08 14.49
CA ASN A 48 9.55 -1.04 14.60
C ASN A 48 8.94 0.29 15.10
N PRO A 49 9.57 1.01 16.03
CA PRO A 49 9.05 2.28 16.56
C PRO A 49 8.91 3.40 15.52
N LEU A 50 9.62 3.30 14.38
CA LEU A 50 9.57 4.26 13.28
C LEU A 50 8.51 3.90 12.23
N PHE A 51 7.74 2.83 12.46
CA PHE A 51 6.75 2.33 11.51
C PHE A 51 5.34 2.35 12.10
N ALA A 52 4.39 2.82 11.30
CA ALA A 52 2.97 2.74 11.59
C ALA A 52 2.24 2.26 10.34
N HIS A 53 1.22 1.43 10.53
CA HIS A 53 0.35 0.95 9.47
C HIS A 53 -1.09 1.28 9.81
N VAL A 54 -1.82 1.83 8.84
CA VAL A 54 -3.25 2.14 8.94
C VAL A 54 -3.94 1.46 7.79
N THR A 55 -4.94 0.64 8.10
CA THR A 55 -5.82 0.02 7.11
C THR A 55 -7.10 0.83 7.01
N LEU A 56 -7.43 1.29 5.80
CA LEU A 56 -8.69 1.97 5.53
C LEU A 56 -9.76 0.91 5.20
N GLU A 57 -10.71 0.71 6.10
CA GLU A 57 -11.74 -0.34 5.96
C GLU A 57 -12.90 0.06 5.04
N LYS A 58 -13.14 1.38 4.90
CA LYS A 58 -14.25 1.92 4.11
C LYS A 58 -13.74 2.91 3.07
N GLY A 59 -14.06 2.64 1.81
CA GLY A 59 -13.90 3.60 0.72
C GLY A 59 -15.15 4.47 0.63
N GLU A 60 -14.95 5.79 0.54
CA GLU A 60 -16.03 6.71 0.19
C GLU A 60 -16.12 6.78 -1.35
N ARG A 61 -17.31 6.49 -1.88
CA ARG A 61 -17.61 6.51 -3.32
C ARG A 61 -18.79 7.44 -3.56
N SER A 62 -18.77 8.17 -4.67
CA SER A 62 -19.93 8.97 -5.08
C SER A 62 -21.12 8.06 -5.41
N GLU A 63 -22.34 8.61 -5.36
CA GLU A 63 -23.55 7.87 -5.75
C GLU A 63 -23.44 7.27 -7.15
N LEU A 64 -22.85 8.01 -8.10
CA LEU A 64 -22.61 7.53 -9.46
C LEU A 64 -21.64 6.32 -9.49
N ALA A 65 -20.58 6.35 -8.70
CA ALA A 65 -19.59 5.27 -8.65
C ALA A 65 -20.17 4.01 -7.99
N ASN A 66 -21.04 4.16 -7.00
CA ASN A 66 -21.77 3.04 -6.40
C ASN A 66 -22.73 2.42 -7.42
N LEU A 67 -23.52 3.26 -8.11
CA LEU A 67 -24.43 2.80 -9.15
C LEU A 67 -23.70 2.04 -10.27
N ALA A 68 -22.56 2.56 -10.74
CA ALA A 68 -21.76 1.90 -11.77
C ALA A 68 -21.25 0.52 -11.31
N ASN A 69 -20.80 0.38 -10.06
CA ASN A 69 -20.30 -0.89 -9.52
C ASN A 69 -21.41 -1.93 -9.26
N GLU A 70 -22.67 -1.51 -9.10
CA GLU A 70 -23.81 -2.44 -8.98
C GLU A 70 -24.32 -2.91 -10.34
N LEU A 71 -24.19 -2.10 -11.38
CA LEU A 71 -24.75 -2.35 -12.70
C LEU A 71 -23.77 -2.94 -13.72
N LEU A 72 -22.45 -2.81 -13.49
CA LEU A 72 -21.36 -3.25 -14.39
C LEU A 72 -20.43 -4.23 -13.67
#